data_AF-A0ABD2VFD8-F1
#
_entry.id   AF-A0ABD2VFD8-F1
#
_cell.length_a   1.000
_cell.length_b   1.000
_cell.length_c   1.000
_cell.angle_alpha   90.00
_cell.angle_beta   90.00
_cell.angle_gamma   90.00
#
_symmetry.space_group_name_H-M   'P 1'
#
loop_
_entity.id
_entity.type
_entity.pdbx_description
1 polymer ?
#
loop_
_entity_poly.entity_id
_entity_poly.type
_entity_poly.pdbx_seq_one_letter_code
_entity_poly.pdbx_strand_id
1 'polypeptide(L)'
;MTQISLQLSLPHEAMFLILPYLPLFELLSMSQVCKSFRDALKHDILPWLNIIVDKPINTRFSDEFLVKIMSKAKGRLNVVALRNCFKITDEGLLQVIASNPLINKVLLGFK
;
A
#
# COMPACT_ATOMS: atom_id res chain seq x y z
N MET A 1 -28.41 35.29 -4.38
CA MET A 1 -27.90 34.04 -3.77
C MET A 1 -27.22 33.25 -4.85
N THR A 2 -25.95 33.56 -5.13
CA THR A 2 -25.14 32.87 -6.14
C THR A 2 -24.71 31.52 -5.58
N GLN A 3 -25.16 30.44 -6.24
CA GLN A 3 -24.68 29.09 -5.97
C GLN A 3 -23.17 29.04 -6.22
N ILE A 4 -22.39 28.88 -5.15
CA ILE A 4 -20.99 28.49 -5.25
C ILE A 4 -21.00 26.99 -5.53
N SER A 5 -21.02 26.62 -6.80
CA SER A 5 -20.64 25.28 -7.24
C SER A 5 -19.16 25.10 -6.89
N LEU A 6 -18.88 24.38 -5.81
CA LEU A 6 -17.54 23.86 -5.52
C LEU A 6 -17.15 22.93 -6.67
N GLN A 7 -16.53 23.47 -7.73
CA GLN A 7 -15.78 22.66 -8.69
C GLN A 7 -14.61 22.05 -7.91
N LEU A 8 -14.81 20.83 -7.38
CA LEU A 8 -13.69 19.97 -7.03
C LEU A 8 -12.96 19.68 -8.34
N SER A 9 -11.84 20.37 -8.58
CA SER A 9 -10.95 19.99 -9.67
C SER A 9 -10.49 18.56 -9.40
N LEU A 10 -10.83 17.66 -10.32
CA LEU A 10 -10.34 16.29 -10.27
C LEU A 10 -8.81 16.32 -10.41
N PRO A 11 -8.07 15.40 -9.75
CA PRO A 11 -6.64 15.29 -9.96
C PRO A 11 -6.33 15.09 -11.44
N HIS A 12 -5.27 15.71 -11.92
CA HIS A 12 -4.81 15.54 -13.30
C HIS A 12 -4.50 14.06 -13.56
N GLU A 13 -4.88 13.53 -14.73
CA GLU A 13 -4.78 12.09 -15.04
C GLU A 13 -3.35 11.54 -14.89
N ALA A 14 -2.34 12.34 -15.26
CA ALA A 14 -0.93 12.01 -15.05
C ALA A 14 -0.56 11.67 -13.59
N MET A 15 -1.30 12.17 -12.60
CA MET A 15 -1.06 11.83 -11.19
C MET A 15 -1.44 10.38 -10.84
N PHE A 16 -2.30 9.73 -11.62
CA PHE A 16 -2.63 8.32 -11.41
C PHE A 16 -1.52 7.41 -11.94
N LEU A 17 -0.83 7.83 -13.01
CA LEU A 17 0.28 7.07 -13.61
C LEU A 17 1.48 6.92 -12.67
N ILE A 18 1.67 7.85 -11.74
CA ILE A 18 2.78 7.79 -10.78
C ILE A 18 2.49 6.87 -9.59
N LEU A 19 1.22 6.55 -9.30
CA LEU A 19 0.84 5.82 -8.08
C LEU A 19 1.57 4.48 -7.92
N PRO A 20 1.73 3.63 -8.95
CA PRO A 20 2.45 2.36 -8.81
C PRO A 20 3.94 2.50 -8.46
N TYR A 21 4.51 3.69 -8.65
CA TYR A 21 5.92 3.98 -8.42
C TYR A 21 6.17 4.70 -7.09
N LEU A 22 5.11 5.09 -6.37
CA LEU A 22 5.25 5.73 -5.08
C LEU A 22 5.68 4.71 -4.02
N PRO A 23 6.56 5.09 -3.07
CA PRO A 23 6.81 4.26 -1.91
C PRO A 23 5.53 4.11 -1.06
N LEU A 24 5.49 3.07 -0.23
CA LEU A 24 4.28 2.68 0.48
C LEU A 24 3.69 3.82 1.33
N PHE A 25 4.55 4.61 1.99
CA PHE A 25 4.09 5.71 2.83
C PHE A 25 3.36 6.79 2.01
N GLU A 26 3.93 7.21 0.89
CA GLU A 26 3.34 8.18 -0.03
C GLU A 26 2.08 7.61 -0.66
N LEU A 27 2.07 6.33 -1.05
CA LEU A 27 0.89 5.66 -1.59
C LEU A 27 -0.30 5.66 -0.61
N LEU A 28 -0.03 5.35 0.66
CA LEU A 28 -1.03 5.42 1.72
C LEU A 28 -1.48 6.87 1.99
N SER A 29 -0.57 7.83 1.88
CA SER A 29 -0.88 9.26 2.01
C SER A 29 -1.79 9.73 0.88
N MET A 30 -1.52 9.33 -0.36
CA MET A 30 -2.36 9.65 -1.54
C MET A 30 -3.80 9.15 -1.38
N SER A 31 -4.00 7.98 -0.77
CA SER A 31 -5.35 7.44 -0.49
C SER A 31 -6.19 8.30 0.49
N GLN A 32 -5.52 9.19 1.23
CA GLN A 32 -6.15 10.09 2.21
C GLN A 32 -6.41 11.50 1.65
N VAL A 33 -5.83 11.86 0.49
CA VAL A 33 -5.96 13.20 -0.11
C VAL A 33 -7.38 13.44 -0.64
N CYS A 34 -7.90 12.54 -1.47
CA CYS A 34 -9.24 12.66 -2.05
C CYS A 34 -9.88 11.31 -2.37
N LYS A 35 -11.19 11.31 -2.64
CA LYS A 35 -11.94 10.10 -3.00
C LYS A 35 -11.42 9.48 -4.31
N SER A 36 -11.08 10.29 -5.30
CA SER A 36 -10.59 9.80 -6.60
C SER A 36 -9.31 8.97 -6.47
N PHE A 37 -8.32 9.43 -5.68
CA PHE A 37 -7.11 8.64 -5.41
C PHE A 37 -7.41 7.38 -4.61
N ARG A 38 -8.26 7.49 -3.59
CA ARG A 38 -8.66 6.33 -2.79
C ARG A 38 -9.31 5.24 -3.65
N ASP A 39 -10.19 5.63 -4.55
CA ASP A 39 -10.92 4.72 -5.43
C ASP A 39 -9.98 4.11 -6.48
N ALA A 40 -9.13 4.92 -7.10
CA ALA A 40 -8.10 4.40 -8.02
C ALA A 40 -7.22 3.34 -7.35
N LEU A 41 -6.75 3.61 -6.13
CA LEU A 41 -5.92 2.69 -5.35
C LEU A 41 -6.67 1.46 -4.81
N LYS A 42 -8.00 1.51 -4.75
CA LYS A 42 -8.85 0.37 -4.37
C LYS A 42 -9.06 -0.57 -5.56
N HIS A 43 -9.15 -0.02 -6.77
CA HIS A 43 -9.46 -0.77 -7.98
C HIS A 43 -8.22 -1.22 -8.77
N ASP A 44 -7.07 -0.56 -8.58
CA ASP A 44 -5.80 -0.95 -9.17
C ASP A 44 -5.01 -1.91 -8.25
N ILE A 45 -4.46 -2.96 -8.86
CA ILE A 45 -3.63 -3.97 -8.19
C ILE A 45 -2.14 -3.60 -8.31
N LEU A 46 -1.73 -2.89 -9.36
CA LEU A 46 -0.32 -2.66 -9.70
C LEU A 46 0.52 -2.07 -8.55
N PRO A 47 0.05 -1.04 -7.80
CA PRO A 47 0.82 -0.47 -6.69
C PRO A 47 1.08 -1.43 -5.54
N TRP A 48 0.33 -2.55 -5.48
CA TRP A 48 0.36 -3.49 -4.36
C TRP A 48 1.18 -4.75 -4.65
N LEU A 49 1.73 -4.90 -5.86
CA LEU A 49 2.49 -6.11 -6.25
C LEU A 49 3.86 -6.19 -5.58
N ASN A 50 4.46 -5.06 -5.22
CA ASN A 50 5.78 -4.99 -4.62
C ASN A 50 5.74 -4.07 -3.40
N ILE A 51 5.66 -4.66 -2.21
CA ILE A 51 5.49 -3.92 -0.96
C ILE A 51 6.81 -3.86 -0.21
N ILE A 52 7.28 -2.63 0.02
CA ILE A 52 8.43 -2.35 0.87
C ILE A 52 7.94 -1.52 2.05
N VAL A 53 8.03 -2.09 3.25
CA VAL A 53 7.77 -1.39 4.51
C VAL A 53 9.10 -0.88 5.05
N ASP A 54 9.19 0.43 5.19
CA ASP A 54 10.36 1.14 5.71
C ASP A 54 9.91 2.33 6.57
N LYS A 55 10.86 3.13 7.06
CA LYS A 55 10.60 4.41 7.72
C LYS A 55 9.73 5.31 6.82
N PRO A 56 8.81 6.11 7.40
CA PRO A 56 8.58 6.27 8.84
C PRO A 56 7.58 5.28 9.45
N ILE A 57 6.96 4.41 8.64
CA ILE A 57 5.80 3.60 9.07
C ILE A 57 6.16 2.25 9.68
N ASN A 58 7.37 1.74 9.44
CA ASN A 58 7.86 0.44 9.93
C ASN A 58 7.63 0.19 11.42
N THR A 59 7.82 1.21 12.27
CA THR A 59 7.68 1.07 13.73
C THR A 59 6.23 0.93 14.20
N ARG A 60 5.27 1.34 13.36
CA ARG A 60 3.83 1.27 13.64
C ARG A 60 3.13 0.19 12.82
N PHE A 61 3.85 -0.49 11.93
CA PHE A 61 3.32 -1.52 11.06
C PHE A 61 3.06 -2.80 11.87
N SER A 62 1.79 -3.14 12.07
CA SER A 62 1.34 -4.34 12.80
C SER A 62 0.95 -5.46 11.83
N ASP A 63 0.80 -6.68 12.35
CA ASP A 63 0.30 -7.83 11.58
C ASP A 63 -1.06 -7.56 10.93
N GLU A 64 -1.98 -6.94 11.66
CA GLU A 64 -3.29 -6.54 11.11
C GLU A 64 -3.13 -5.62 9.90
N PHE A 65 -2.23 -4.63 10.00
CA PHE A 65 -2.00 -3.69 8.92
C PHE A 65 -1.26 -4.35 7.75
N LEU A 66 -0.34 -5.26 8.02
CA LEU A 66 0.35 -6.09 7.03
C LEU A 66 -0.63 -6.89 6.19
N VAL A 67 -1.50 -7.68 6.84
CA VAL A 67 -2.54 -8.47 6.17
C VAL A 67 -3.48 -7.57 5.37
N LYS A 68 -3.92 -6.45 5.95
CA LYS A 68 -4.79 -5.49 5.27
C LYS A 68 -4.16 -4.91 4.01
N ILE A 69 -2.92 -4.44 4.08
CA ILE A 69 -2.23 -3.87 2.92
C ILE A 69 -1.97 -4.93 1.86
N MET A 70 -1.51 -6.11 2.26
CA MET A 70 -1.14 -7.17 1.32
C MET A 70 -2.36 -7.85 0.68
N SER A 71 -3.53 -7.83 1.33
CA SER A 71 -4.79 -8.27 0.71
C SER A 71 -5.15 -7.49 -0.57
N LYS A 72 -4.67 -6.24 -0.71
CA LYS A 72 -4.90 -5.42 -1.90
C LYS A 72 -4.25 -5.99 -3.16
N ALA A 73 -3.21 -6.81 -3.01
CA ALA A 73 -2.58 -7.51 -4.13
C ALA A 73 -3.43 -8.67 -4.66
N LYS A 74 -4.54 -9.04 -3.99
CA LYS A 74 -5.48 -10.10 -4.40
C LYS A 74 -4.76 -11.42 -4.74
N GLY A 75 -3.82 -11.82 -3.89
CA GLY A 75 -3.05 -13.05 -4.06
C GLY A 75 -1.88 -12.96 -5.05
N ARG A 76 -1.64 -11.78 -5.64
CA ARG A 76 -0.60 -11.54 -6.65
C ARG A 76 0.61 -10.78 -6.14
N LEU A 77 0.80 -10.72 -4.82
CA LEU A 77 1.98 -10.08 -4.25
C LEU A 77 3.23 -10.82 -4.75
N ASN A 78 4.18 -10.09 -5.34
CA ASN A 78 5.42 -10.64 -5.88
C ASN A 78 6.56 -10.50 -4.86
N VAL A 79 6.67 -9.32 -4.25
CA VAL A 79 7.76 -8.97 -3.35
C VAL A 79 7.22 -8.39 -2.05
N VAL A 80 7.75 -8.88 -0.93
CA VAL A 80 7.61 -8.29 0.41
C VAL A 80 8.99 -7.97 0.96
N ALA A 81 9.18 -6.73 1.38
CA ALA A 81 10.37 -6.33 2.13
C ALA A 81 9.95 -5.62 3.43
N LEU A 82 10.38 -6.14 4.56
CA LEU A 82 10.12 -5.59 5.89
C LEU A 82 11.43 -5.09 6.49
N ARG A 83 11.61 -3.77 6.58
CA ARG A 83 12.82 -3.15 7.14
C ARG A 83 12.54 -2.63 8.53
N ASN A 84 13.24 -3.16 9.52
CA ASN A 84 13.14 -2.78 10.94
C ASN A 84 11.68 -2.78 11.43
N CYS A 85 10.90 -3.79 11.04
CA CYS A 85 9.48 -3.93 11.39
C CYS A 85 9.34 -4.79 12.66
N PHE A 86 9.63 -4.22 13.82
CA PHE A 86 9.70 -4.96 15.10
C PHE A 86 8.36 -5.47 15.65
N LYS A 87 7.23 -5.01 15.10
CA LYS A 87 5.88 -5.41 15.52
C LYS A 87 5.28 -6.52 14.65
N ILE A 88 6.01 -6.97 13.63
CA ILE A 88 5.56 -8.06 12.77
C ILE A 88 6.00 -9.38 13.37
N THR A 89 5.04 -10.29 13.50
CA THR A 89 5.28 -11.65 14.01
C THR A 89 5.37 -12.65 12.87
N ASP A 90 5.91 -13.83 13.16
CA ASP A 90 5.95 -14.94 12.22
C ASP A 90 4.54 -15.36 11.78
N GLU A 91 3.55 -15.31 12.69
CA GLU A 91 2.15 -15.62 12.38
C GLU A 91 1.57 -14.65 11.34
N GLY A 92 1.78 -13.34 11.54
CA GLY A 92 1.35 -12.33 10.58
C GLY A 92 1.99 -12.50 9.21
N LEU A 93 3.29 -12.83 9.18
CA LEU A 93 4.02 -13.09 7.94
C LEU A 93 3.54 -14.38 7.24
N LEU A 94 3.32 -15.46 7.99
CA LEU A 94 2.79 -16.73 7.47
C LEU A 94 1.41 -16.54 6.86
N GLN A 95 0.52 -15.79 7.51
CA GLN A 95 -0.81 -15.48 6.99
C GLN A 95 -0.75 -14.77 5.63
N VAL A 96 0.17 -13.82 5.47
CA VAL A 96 0.42 -13.12 4.21
C VAL A 96 0.89 -14.07 3.13
N ILE A 97 1.88 -14.92 3.45
CA ILE A 97 2.47 -15.87 2.51
C ILE A 97 1.41 -16.86 2.04
N ALA A 98 0.61 -17.41 2.96
CA ALA A 98 -0.49 -18.32 2.64
C ALA A 98 -1.52 -17.68 1.70
N SER A 99 -1.78 -16.38 1.86
CA SER A 99 -2.75 -15.64 1.04
C SER A 99 -2.20 -15.17 -0.32
N ASN A 100 -0.89 -15.26 -0.55
CA ASN A 100 -0.22 -14.76 -1.75
C ASN A 100 0.77 -15.80 -2.31
N PRO A 101 0.28 -16.82 -3.04
CA PRO A 101 1.11 -17.91 -3.54
C PRO A 101 2.12 -17.48 -4.61
N LEU A 102 2.01 -16.26 -5.15
CA LEU A 102 2.91 -15.73 -6.19
C LEU A 102 4.12 -14.96 -5.64
N ILE A 103 4.28 -14.91 -4.30
CA ILE A 103 5.46 -14.29 -3.69
C ILE A 103 6.70 -15.06 -4.15
N ASN A 104 7.62 -14.36 -4.80
CA ASN A 104 8.91 -14.91 -5.21
C ASN A 104 10.09 -14.35 -4.39
N LYS A 105 9.85 -13.29 -3.60
CA LYS A 105 10.89 -12.65 -2.80
C LYS A 105 10.34 -12.12 -1.48
N VAL A 106 10.93 -12.59 -0.39
CA VAL A 106 10.73 -12.07 0.97
C VAL A 106 12.08 -11.55 1.49
N LEU A 107 12.12 -10.29 1.92
CA LEU A 107 13.31 -9.65 2.48
C LEU A 107 13.00 -9.18 3.89
N LEU A 108 13.74 -9.69 4.88
CA LEU A 108 13.67 -9.24 6.26
C LEU A 108 14.99 -8.55 6.60
N GLY A 109 14.92 -7.28 6.98
CA GLY A 109 16.11 -6.48 7.32
C GLY A 109 15.99 -5.94 8.73
N PHE A 110 16.88 -6.37 9.62
CA PHE A 110 17.03 -5.85 10.97
C PHE A 110 18.47 -5.34 11.08
N LYS A 111 18.67 -4.02 11.06
CA LYS A 111 19.98 -3.39 11.26
C LYS A 111 20.10 -2.89 12.69
#